data_AF-A0A968VV55-F1
#
_entry.id   AF-A0A968VV55-F1
#
_cell.length_a   1.000
_cell.length_b   1.000
_cell.length_c   1.000
_cell.angle_alpha   90.00
_cell.angle_beta   90.00
_cell.angle_gamma   90.00
#
_symmetry.space_group_name_H-M   'P 1'
#
loop_
_entity.id
_entity.type
_entity.pdbx_description
1 polymer ?
#
loop_
_entity_poly.entity_id
_entity_poly.type
_entity_poly.pdbx_seq_one_letter_code
_entity_poly.pdbx_strand_id
1 'polypeptide(L)'
;MCVFTMKNQDLQRENQQKNAELALITAQKFLADINKSIAKLDKSIDEVKAFQEASVVGKIEGWRSYILQASQRLAANPNSGESTVIANHLEQINLQGLELFCSTQSLLLKKIEVLLSSLNGGQAKPDTLREVDQACSQIEKVAGQLMEFSQIRTINALAMAMRMNFGFEVTLSENSKLIESALGSVESRLTEAQEKSTALATRWFDTPEIGNRFKKEIGGRIEKVQLALSSQKAEHLAQLGRAKERLAARQSIIVTIDSAGNVKPLLRAPKRAA
;
A
#
# COMPACT_ATOMS: atom_id res chain seq x y z
N MET A 1 -14.38 73.18 -35.00
CA MET A 1 -13.42 72.05 -35.10
C MET A 1 -13.31 71.20 -33.81
N CYS A 2 -13.63 71.70 -32.62
CA CYS A 2 -13.52 70.96 -31.35
C CYS A 2 -14.59 69.88 -31.05
N VAL A 3 -15.78 69.94 -31.66
CA VAL A 3 -16.88 69.00 -31.34
C VAL A 3 -16.68 67.62 -31.98
N PHE A 4 -15.99 67.55 -33.12
CA PHE A 4 -15.70 66.29 -33.81
C PHE A 4 -14.60 65.48 -33.12
N THR A 5 -13.62 66.12 -32.47
CA THR A 5 -12.54 65.46 -31.74
C THR A 5 -13.03 64.86 -30.42
N MET A 6 -13.91 65.54 -29.69
CA MET A 6 -14.51 64.99 -28.46
C MET A 6 -15.35 63.73 -28.72
N LYS A 7 -16.22 63.77 -29.75
CA LYS A 7 -17.07 62.62 -30.11
C LYS A 7 -16.25 61.38 -30.54
N ASN A 8 -15.07 61.60 -31.11
CA ASN A 8 -14.16 60.54 -31.52
C ASN A 8 -13.38 59.94 -30.33
N GLN A 9 -13.06 60.75 -29.31
CA GLN A 9 -12.44 60.28 -28.07
C GLN A 9 -13.41 59.47 -27.21
N ASP A 10 -14.69 59.84 -27.15
CA ASP A 10 -15.70 59.09 -26.41
C ASP A 10 -15.99 57.73 -27.06
N LEU A 11 -16.08 57.69 -28.39
CA LEU A 11 -16.17 56.44 -29.16
C LEU A 11 -14.96 55.54 -28.95
N GLN A 12 -13.74 56.10 -28.89
CA GLN A 12 -12.53 55.32 -28.59
C GLN A 12 -12.54 54.73 -27.17
N ARG A 13 -13.00 55.50 -26.18
CA ARG A 13 -13.13 55.00 -24.79
C ARG A 13 -14.17 53.88 -24.69
N GLU A 14 -15.33 54.04 -25.32
CA GLU A 14 -16.37 53.01 -25.32
C GLU A 14 -15.90 51.72 -26.01
N ASN A 15 -15.14 51.85 -27.10
CA ASN A 15 -14.57 50.70 -27.83
C ASN A 15 -13.46 50.00 -27.02
N GLN A 16 -12.61 50.76 -26.33
CA GLN A 16 -11.62 50.21 -25.40
C GLN A 16 -12.29 49.47 -24.23
N GLN A 17 -13.38 50.00 -23.69
CA GLN A 17 -14.11 49.40 -22.58
C GLN A 17 -14.80 48.08 -22.99
N LYS A 18 -15.45 48.06 -24.18
CA LYS A 18 -16.03 46.83 -24.76
C LYS A 18 -14.96 45.78 -25.06
N ASN A 19 -13.81 46.18 -25.59
CA ASN A 19 -12.69 45.25 -25.83
C ASN A 19 -12.14 44.66 -24.51
N ALA A 20 -12.09 45.46 -23.44
CA ALA A 20 -11.69 44.98 -22.12
C ALA A 20 -12.71 43.99 -21.53
N GLU A 21 -14.01 44.25 -21.67
CA GLU A 21 -15.07 43.31 -21.26
C GLU A 21 -15.02 41.99 -22.05
N LEU A 22 -14.87 42.06 -23.37
CA LEU A 22 -14.72 40.87 -24.23
C LEU A 22 -13.48 40.05 -23.85
N ALA A 23 -12.36 40.71 -23.54
CA ALA A 23 -11.15 40.05 -23.06
C ALA A 23 -11.38 39.35 -21.71
N LEU A 24 -12.10 40.00 -20.79
CA LEU A 24 -12.43 39.45 -19.46
C LEU A 24 -13.34 38.22 -19.58
N ILE A 25 -14.40 38.29 -20.40
CA ILE A 25 -15.33 37.18 -20.65
C ILE A 25 -14.58 36.00 -21.29
N THR A 26 -13.69 36.27 -22.23
CA THR A 26 -12.87 35.24 -22.88
C THR A 26 -11.94 34.56 -21.88
N ALA A 27 -11.27 35.33 -21.02
CA ALA A 27 -10.40 34.80 -19.97
C ALA A 27 -11.17 33.95 -18.95
N GLN A 28 -12.37 34.39 -18.52
CA GLN A 28 -13.22 33.63 -17.60
C GLN A 28 -13.68 32.30 -18.23
N LYS A 29 -14.06 32.31 -19.51
CA LYS A 29 -14.45 31.10 -20.24
C LYS A 29 -13.29 30.13 -20.38
N PHE A 30 -12.08 30.64 -20.68
CA PHE A 30 -10.87 29.85 -20.76
C PHE A 30 -10.50 29.21 -19.41
N LEU A 31 -10.64 29.95 -18.30
CA LEU A 31 -10.45 29.41 -16.95
C LEU A 31 -11.48 28.32 -16.61
N ALA A 32 -12.74 28.48 -17.01
CA ALA A 32 -13.76 27.46 -16.82
C ALA A 32 -13.43 26.16 -17.60
N ASP A 33 -12.94 26.30 -18.84
CA ASP A 33 -12.51 25.16 -19.66
C ASP A 33 -11.26 24.45 -19.11
N ILE A 34 -10.30 25.21 -18.56
CA ILE A 34 -9.15 24.66 -17.83
C ILE A 34 -9.62 23.87 -16.62
N ASN A 35 -10.48 24.44 -15.77
CA ASN A 35 -10.99 23.77 -14.57
C ASN A 35 -11.75 22.48 -14.92
N LYS A 36 -12.53 22.48 -16.00
CA LYS A 36 -13.21 21.29 -16.51
C LYS A 36 -12.22 20.22 -17.00
N SER A 37 -11.11 20.64 -17.59
CA SER A 37 -10.05 19.73 -18.08
C SER A 37 -9.26 19.12 -16.92
N ILE A 38 -8.98 19.91 -15.87
CA ILE A 38 -8.36 19.42 -14.62
C ILE A 38 -9.25 18.36 -13.96
N ALA A 39 -10.55 18.64 -13.80
CA ALA A 39 -11.48 17.67 -13.21
C ALA A 39 -11.58 16.35 -14.01
N LYS A 40 -11.44 16.40 -15.34
CA LYS A 40 -11.36 15.20 -16.18
C LYS A 40 -10.06 14.44 -15.98
N LEU A 41 -8.94 15.14 -15.88
CA LEU A 41 -7.63 14.55 -15.59
C LEU A 41 -7.63 13.86 -14.22
N ASP A 42 -8.17 14.50 -13.19
CA ASP A 42 -8.31 13.90 -11.86
C ASP A 42 -9.14 12.61 -11.91
N LYS A 43 -10.26 12.63 -12.65
CA LYS A 43 -11.08 11.44 -12.86
C LYS A 43 -10.31 10.32 -13.59
N SER A 44 -9.59 10.63 -14.66
CA SER A 44 -8.78 9.64 -15.38
C SER A 44 -7.62 9.11 -14.53
N ILE A 45 -7.02 9.95 -13.69
CA ILE A 45 -6.01 9.53 -12.71
C ILE A 45 -6.63 8.54 -11.70
N ASP A 46 -7.83 8.81 -11.22
CA ASP A 46 -8.53 7.92 -10.29
C ASP A 46 -8.97 6.61 -10.95
N GLU A 47 -9.38 6.63 -12.22
CA GLU A 47 -9.65 5.42 -13.02
C GLU A 47 -8.37 4.58 -13.22
N VAL A 48 -7.22 5.21 -13.48
CA VAL A 48 -5.92 4.53 -13.59
C VAL A 48 -5.51 3.92 -12.24
N LYS A 49 -5.69 4.63 -11.13
CA LYS A 49 -5.44 4.08 -9.78
C LYS A 49 -6.33 2.86 -9.51
N ALA A 50 -7.62 2.96 -9.80
CA ALA A 50 -8.57 1.86 -9.60
C ALA A 50 -8.23 0.63 -10.47
N PHE A 51 -7.81 0.85 -11.73
CA PHE A 51 -7.34 -0.23 -12.60
C PHE A 51 -6.05 -0.86 -12.08
N GLN A 52 -5.11 -0.04 -11.58
CA GLN A 52 -3.85 -0.52 -11.01
C GLN A 52 -4.10 -1.32 -9.72
N GLU A 53 -5.07 -0.94 -8.90
CA GLU A 53 -5.48 -1.67 -7.70
C GLU A 53 -6.14 -3.02 -8.05
N ALA A 54 -7.07 -3.06 -9.00
CA ALA A 54 -7.66 -4.31 -9.47
C ALA A 54 -6.59 -5.24 -10.09
N SER A 55 -5.62 -4.66 -10.80
CA SER A 55 -4.46 -5.39 -11.34
C SER A 55 -3.58 -5.96 -10.24
N VAL A 56 -3.36 -5.23 -9.15
CA VAL A 56 -2.58 -5.69 -7.99
C VAL A 56 -3.29 -6.85 -7.28
N VAL A 57 -4.59 -6.75 -7.01
CA VAL A 57 -5.36 -7.82 -6.37
C VAL A 57 -5.35 -9.09 -7.23
N GLY A 58 -5.60 -8.96 -8.53
CA GLY A 58 -5.55 -10.10 -9.46
C GLY A 58 -4.15 -10.74 -9.55
N LYS A 59 -3.08 -9.94 -9.46
CA LYS A 59 -1.70 -10.46 -9.38
C LYS A 59 -1.44 -11.22 -8.08
N ILE A 60 -1.90 -10.71 -6.94
CA ILE A 60 -1.75 -11.34 -5.63
C ILE A 60 -2.43 -12.72 -5.61
N GLU A 61 -3.67 -12.80 -6.10
CA GLU A 61 -4.42 -14.06 -6.19
C GLU A 61 -3.76 -15.03 -7.18
N GLY A 62 -3.34 -14.55 -8.35
CA GLY A 62 -2.64 -15.35 -9.35
C GLY A 62 -1.34 -15.94 -8.81
N TRP A 63 -0.53 -15.13 -8.11
CA TRP A 63 0.70 -15.59 -7.47
C TRP A 63 0.42 -16.59 -6.34
N ARG A 64 -0.57 -16.33 -5.48
CA ARG A 64 -0.95 -17.26 -4.41
C ARG A 64 -1.36 -18.62 -4.98
N SER A 65 -2.18 -18.64 -6.03
CA SER A 65 -2.61 -19.87 -6.71
C SER A 65 -1.44 -20.61 -7.36
N TYR A 66 -0.55 -19.87 -8.03
CA TYR A 66 0.64 -20.46 -8.65
C TYR A 66 1.58 -21.07 -7.61
N ILE A 67 1.92 -20.32 -6.56
CA ILE A 67 2.84 -20.80 -5.50
C ILE A 67 2.25 -22.04 -4.81
N LEU A 68 0.94 -22.07 -4.58
CA LEU A 68 0.25 -23.25 -4.05
C LEU A 68 0.45 -24.47 -4.97
N GLN A 69 0.14 -24.35 -6.26
CA GLN A 69 0.30 -25.45 -7.21
C GLN A 69 1.76 -25.88 -7.37
N ALA A 70 2.68 -24.91 -7.42
CA ALA A 70 4.12 -25.13 -7.47
C ALA A 70 4.60 -25.91 -6.24
N SER A 71 4.19 -25.54 -5.03
CA SER A 71 4.57 -26.23 -3.79
C SER A 71 4.11 -27.69 -3.76
N GLN A 72 2.88 -27.96 -4.23
CA GLN A 72 2.33 -29.32 -4.31
C GLN A 72 3.09 -30.18 -5.32
N ARG A 73 3.41 -29.62 -6.50
CA ARG A 73 4.20 -30.29 -7.55
C ARG A 73 5.63 -30.58 -7.10
N LEU A 74 6.27 -29.60 -6.45
CA LEU A 74 7.61 -29.76 -5.86
C LEU A 74 7.64 -30.81 -4.74
N ALA A 75 6.59 -30.88 -3.91
CA ALA A 75 6.47 -31.91 -2.87
C ALA A 75 6.34 -33.32 -3.46
N ALA A 76 5.62 -33.47 -4.57
CA ALA A 76 5.39 -34.75 -5.22
C ALA A 76 6.63 -35.26 -5.99
N ASN A 77 7.37 -34.37 -6.66
CA ASN A 77 8.56 -34.76 -7.43
C ASN A 77 9.67 -33.69 -7.39
N PRO A 78 10.53 -33.68 -6.36
CA PRO A 78 11.54 -32.64 -6.16
C PRO A 78 12.66 -32.61 -7.23
N ASN A 79 12.87 -33.71 -7.96
CA ASN A 79 14.04 -33.94 -8.83
C ASN A 79 13.70 -33.97 -10.33
N SER A 80 12.50 -33.57 -10.75
CA SER A 80 12.12 -33.53 -12.17
C SER A 80 12.72 -32.33 -12.90
N GLY A 81 12.91 -32.38 -14.23
CA GLY A 81 13.30 -31.20 -15.02
C GLY A 81 12.32 -30.02 -14.91
N GLU A 82 11.06 -30.33 -14.61
CA GLU A 82 9.98 -29.39 -14.27
C GLU A 82 10.28 -28.57 -13.01
N SER A 83 11.05 -29.11 -12.05
CA SER A 83 11.45 -28.38 -10.83
C SER A 83 12.29 -27.14 -11.13
N THR A 84 13.05 -27.13 -12.23
CA THR A 84 13.81 -25.94 -12.67
C THR A 84 12.90 -24.86 -13.23
N VAL A 85 11.88 -25.25 -14.01
CA VAL A 85 10.90 -24.31 -14.57
C VAL A 85 10.10 -23.67 -13.45
N ILE A 86 9.62 -24.47 -12.48
CA ILE A 86 8.90 -23.95 -11.31
C ILE A 86 9.79 -22.99 -10.51
N ALA A 87 11.05 -23.35 -10.26
CA ALA A 87 11.97 -22.49 -9.51
C ALA A 87 12.19 -21.13 -10.19
N ASN A 88 12.39 -21.10 -11.51
CA ASN A 88 12.55 -19.85 -12.25
C ASN A 88 11.32 -18.94 -12.14
N HIS A 89 10.11 -19.51 -12.16
CA HIS A 89 8.88 -18.73 -11.99
C HIS A 89 8.72 -18.22 -10.55
N LEU A 90 9.05 -19.04 -9.54
CA LEU A 90 9.05 -18.59 -8.15
C LEU A 90 10.08 -17.49 -7.90
N GLU A 91 11.25 -17.53 -8.55
CA GLU A 91 12.24 -16.46 -8.51
C GLU A 91 11.73 -15.17 -9.17
N GLN A 92 11.06 -15.26 -10.32
CA GLN A 92 10.41 -14.10 -10.96
C GLN A 92 9.34 -13.49 -10.07
N ILE A 93 8.49 -14.31 -9.43
CA ILE A 93 7.50 -13.85 -8.45
C ILE A 93 8.20 -13.20 -7.24
N ASN A 94 9.35 -13.73 -6.80
CA ASN A 94 10.11 -13.14 -5.70
C ASN A 94 10.62 -11.73 -6.04
N LEU A 95 11.13 -11.54 -7.26
CA LEU A 95 11.64 -10.25 -7.73
C LEU A 95 10.52 -9.23 -7.92
N GLN A 96 9.45 -9.59 -8.64
CA GLN A 96 8.30 -8.71 -8.85
C GLN A 96 7.58 -8.40 -7.53
N GLY A 97 7.46 -9.39 -6.66
CA GLY A 97 6.90 -9.22 -5.32
C GLY A 97 7.77 -8.32 -4.43
N LEU A 98 9.09 -8.23 -4.66
CA LEU A 98 9.96 -7.31 -3.91
C LEU A 98 9.68 -5.87 -4.28
N GLU A 99 9.63 -5.60 -5.58
CA GLU A 99 9.35 -4.26 -6.11
C GLU A 99 7.99 -3.75 -5.64
N LEU A 100 6.95 -4.59 -5.73
CA LEU A 100 5.62 -4.24 -5.23
C LEU A 100 5.60 -4.05 -3.72
N PHE A 101 6.26 -4.92 -2.95
CA PHE A 101 6.35 -4.76 -1.49
C PHE A 101 7.01 -3.44 -1.08
N CYS A 102 8.18 -3.11 -1.64
CA CYS A 102 8.92 -1.89 -1.32
C CYS A 102 8.18 -0.62 -1.77
N SER A 103 7.52 -0.66 -2.95
CA SER A 103 6.73 0.48 -3.43
C SER A 103 5.48 0.69 -2.59
N THR A 104 4.77 -0.37 -2.18
CA THR A 104 3.63 -0.28 -1.26
C THR A 104 4.06 0.22 0.13
N GLN A 105 5.21 -0.22 0.65
CA GLN A 105 5.77 0.31 1.90
C GLN A 105 6.01 1.82 1.79
N SER A 106 6.68 2.25 0.72
CA SER A 106 6.98 3.66 0.47
C SER A 106 5.71 4.51 0.35
N LEU A 107 4.67 3.97 -0.32
CA LEU A 107 3.37 4.62 -0.41
C LEU A 107 2.70 4.75 0.97
N LEU A 108 2.73 3.69 1.77
CA LEU A 108 2.14 3.68 3.11
C LEU A 108 2.82 4.72 4.02
N LEU A 109 4.15 4.78 4.01
CA LEU A 109 4.91 5.77 4.78
C LEU A 109 4.54 7.20 4.39
N LYS A 110 4.42 7.50 3.08
CA LYS A 110 3.95 8.80 2.60
C LYS A 110 2.53 9.13 3.06
N LYS A 111 1.63 8.14 3.10
CA LYS A 111 0.26 8.35 3.62
C LYS A 111 0.24 8.65 5.11
N ILE A 112 1.09 7.96 5.88
CA ILE A 112 1.25 8.23 7.32
C ILE A 112 1.84 9.63 7.54
N GLU A 113 2.80 10.06 6.72
CA GLU A 113 3.35 11.43 6.77
C GLU A 113 2.30 12.52 6.50
N VAL A 114 1.42 12.30 5.52
CA VAL A 114 0.29 13.20 5.25
C VAL A 114 -0.63 13.27 6.47
N LEU A 115 -0.99 12.12 7.05
CA LEU A 115 -1.79 12.07 8.28
C LEU A 115 -1.12 12.85 9.42
N LEU A 116 0.18 12.61 9.68
CA LEU A 116 0.94 13.32 10.71
C LEU A 116 0.98 14.83 10.48
N SER A 117 1.04 15.26 9.22
CA SER A 117 1.01 16.68 8.85
C SER A 117 -0.37 17.29 9.09
N SER A 118 -1.46 16.58 8.75
CA SER A 118 -2.83 16.99 9.05
C SER A 118 -3.09 17.08 10.56
N LEU A 119 -2.51 16.19 11.37
CA LEU A 119 -2.60 16.25 12.83
C LEU A 119 -1.81 17.43 13.43
N ASN A 120 -0.79 17.95 12.73
CA ASN A 120 -0.01 19.11 13.17
C ASN A 120 -0.65 20.46 12.74
N GLY A 121 -1.51 20.47 11.73
CA GLY A 121 -2.03 21.68 11.09
C GLY A 121 -3.38 22.16 11.65
N GLY A 122 -3.38 23.28 12.39
CA GLY A 122 -4.59 24.05 12.74
C GLY A 122 -5.61 23.33 13.62
N GLN A 123 -6.59 24.05 14.20
CA GLN A 123 -7.71 23.43 14.91
C GLN A 123 -8.53 22.53 13.96
N ALA A 124 -9.02 21.38 14.47
CA ALA A 124 -9.96 20.50 13.80
C ALA A 124 -11.25 21.22 13.45
N LYS A 125 -11.37 21.57 12.17
CA LYS A 125 -12.62 21.93 11.53
C LYS A 125 -13.23 20.67 10.88
N PRO A 126 -14.53 20.69 10.53
CA PRO A 126 -15.19 19.58 9.82
C PRO A 126 -14.42 19.08 8.58
N ASP A 127 -13.80 19.99 7.83
CA ASP A 127 -13.03 19.64 6.63
C ASP A 127 -11.73 18.89 6.98
N THR A 128 -10.99 19.32 7.99
CA THR A 128 -9.77 18.64 8.48
C THR A 128 -10.08 17.23 9.01
N LEU A 129 -11.23 17.06 9.67
CA LEU A 129 -11.68 15.74 10.13
C LEU A 129 -11.95 14.79 8.96
N ARG A 130 -12.58 15.29 7.89
CA ARG A 130 -12.83 14.53 6.67
C ARG A 130 -11.53 14.14 5.97
N GLU A 131 -10.56 15.05 5.92
CA GLU A 131 -9.23 14.78 5.36
C GLU A 131 -8.49 13.69 6.16
N VAL A 132 -8.51 13.77 7.49
CA VAL A 132 -7.90 12.77 8.38
C VAL A 132 -8.58 11.41 8.23
N ASP A 133 -9.91 11.37 8.17
CA ASP A 133 -10.67 10.13 7.97
C ASP A 133 -10.39 9.46 6.61
N GLN A 134 -10.28 10.28 5.56
CA GLN A 134 -9.88 9.80 4.24
C GLN A 134 -8.44 9.28 4.23
N ALA A 135 -7.53 9.97 4.91
CA ALA A 135 -6.14 9.52 5.06
C ALA A 135 -6.06 8.17 5.80
N CYS A 136 -6.83 7.99 6.88
CA CYS A 136 -6.90 6.72 7.62
C CYS A 136 -7.45 5.58 6.76
N SER A 137 -8.48 5.84 5.95
CA SER A 137 -9.04 4.85 5.02
C SER A 137 -8.03 4.40 3.97
N GLN A 138 -7.20 5.33 3.49
CA GLN A 138 -6.11 5.01 2.57
C GLN A 138 -4.99 4.22 3.25
N ILE A 139 -4.64 4.57 4.50
CA ILE A 139 -3.65 3.85 5.31
C ILE A 139 -4.09 2.40 5.53
N GLU A 140 -5.34 2.17 5.95
CA GLU A 140 -5.90 0.82 6.13
C GLU A 140 -5.79 -0.03 4.86
N LYS A 141 -6.18 0.55 3.73
CA LYS A 141 -6.15 -0.13 2.43
C LYS A 141 -4.73 -0.50 2.01
N VAL A 142 -3.81 0.46 2.05
CA VAL A 142 -2.42 0.24 1.62
C VAL A 142 -1.67 -0.68 2.61
N ALA A 143 -1.98 -0.60 3.90
CA ALA A 143 -1.48 -1.55 4.90
C ALA A 143 -1.97 -2.98 4.62
N GLY A 144 -3.25 -3.15 4.26
CA GLY A 144 -3.79 -4.43 3.82
C GLY A 144 -3.02 -5.03 2.64
N GLN A 145 -2.74 -4.22 1.62
CA GLN A 145 -1.94 -4.65 0.47
C GLN A 145 -0.50 -5.02 0.84
N LEU A 146 0.15 -4.22 1.70
CA LEU A 146 1.51 -4.50 2.17
C LEU A 146 1.59 -5.85 2.91
N MET A 147 0.56 -6.12 3.73
CA MET A 147 0.39 -7.35 4.47
C MET A 147 0.20 -8.57 3.55
N GLU A 148 -0.58 -8.44 2.48
CA GLU A 148 -0.74 -9.50 1.47
C GLU A 148 0.56 -9.78 0.71
N PHE A 149 1.29 -8.74 0.31
CA PHE A 149 2.60 -8.90 -0.32
C PHE A 149 3.62 -9.56 0.62
N SER A 150 3.64 -9.18 1.90
CA SER A 150 4.50 -9.82 2.90
C SER A 150 4.22 -11.32 3.03
N GLN A 151 2.94 -11.71 3.00
CA GLN A 151 2.54 -13.11 3.01
C GLN A 151 2.99 -13.83 1.73
N ILE A 152 2.79 -13.26 0.55
CA ILE A 152 3.27 -13.87 -0.71
C ILE A 152 4.78 -14.08 -0.67
N ARG A 153 5.54 -13.09 -0.23
CA ARG A 153 7.01 -13.21 -0.10
C ARG A 153 7.40 -14.34 0.84
N THR A 154 6.74 -14.43 2.00
CA THR A 154 6.98 -15.49 2.98
C THR A 154 6.70 -16.86 2.40
N ILE A 155 5.52 -17.06 1.79
CA ILE A 155 5.13 -18.33 1.17
C ILE A 155 6.06 -18.68 0.02
N ASN A 156 6.41 -17.72 -0.82
CA ASN A 156 7.28 -17.94 -1.98
C ASN A 156 8.70 -18.33 -1.53
N ALA A 157 9.26 -17.65 -0.53
CA ALA A 157 10.53 -18.03 0.07
C ALA A 157 10.47 -19.45 0.66
N LEU A 158 9.35 -19.83 1.28
CA LEU A 158 9.15 -21.19 1.80
C LEU A 158 8.98 -22.23 0.69
N ALA A 159 8.36 -21.90 -0.44
CA ALA A 159 8.26 -22.79 -1.59
C ALA A 159 9.63 -23.00 -2.27
N MET A 160 10.43 -21.93 -2.38
CA MET A 160 11.82 -22.01 -2.84
C MET A 160 12.70 -22.86 -1.89
N ALA A 161 12.35 -22.95 -0.60
CA ALA A 161 12.99 -23.80 0.41
C ALA A 161 12.94 -25.28 0.15
N MET A 162 11.89 -25.70 -0.55
CA MET A 162 11.59 -27.12 -0.74
C MET A 162 12.59 -27.78 -1.69
N ARG A 163 13.47 -27.01 -2.35
CA ARG A 163 14.49 -27.48 -3.29
C ARG A 163 15.89 -27.30 -2.72
N MET A 164 16.65 -28.38 -2.58
CA MET A 164 17.98 -28.41 -1.93
C MET A 164 19.11 -27.64 -2.66
N ASN A 165 18.86 -27.07 -3.84
CA ASN A 165 19.90 -26.52 -4.73
C ASN A 165 19.90 -24.98 -4.90
N PHE A 166 19.02 -24.25 -4.21
CA PHE A 166 19.13 -22.79 -4.18
C PHE A 166 20.03 -22.35 -3.02
N GLY A 167 20.77 -21.24 -3.17
CA GLY A 167 21.54 -20.58 -2.10
C GLY A 167 20.63 -20.03 -1.01
N PHE A 168 19.95 -20.95 -0.32
CA PHE A 168 18.62 -20.76 0.24
C PHE A 168 18.61 -20.10 1.63
N GLU A 169 19.69 -20.28 2.40
CA GLU A 169 19.89 -19.58 3.67
C GLU A 169 19.95 -18.06 3.48
N VAL A 170 20.53 -17.61 2.36
CA VAL A 170 20.65 -16.20 2.00
C VAL A 170 19.26 -15.63 1.73
N THR A 171 18.46 -16.29 0.89
CA THR A 171 17.11 -15.81 0.52
C THR A 171 16.13 -15.77 1.71
N LEU A 172 16.14 -16.75 2.61
CA LEU A 172 15.32 -16.69 3.84
C LEU A 172 15.77 -15.57 4.78
N SER A 173 17.07 -15.38 4.91
CA SER A 173 17.64 -14.38 5.80
C SER A 173 17.40 -12.96 5.29
N GLU A 174 17.57 -12.73 4.00
CA GLU A 174 17.22 -11.47 3.33
C GLU A 174 15.74 -11.16 3.45
N ASN A 175 14.86 -12.13 3.20
CA ASN A 175 13.42 -11.93 3.37
C ASN A 175 13.03 -11.60 4.81
N SER A 176 13.62 -12.28 5.80
CA SER A 176 13.36 -11.99 7.22
C SER A 176 13.75 -10.55 7.55
N LYS A 177 14.97 -10.13 7.15
CA LYS A 177 15.47 -8.77 7.39
C LYS A 177 14.63 -7.70 6.68
N LEU A 178 14.20 -7.97 5.45
CA LEU A 178 13.36 -7.07 4.67
C LEU A 178 11.99 -6.89 5.32
N ILE A 179 11.33 -7.98 5.73
CA ILE A 179 10.03 -7.92 6.41
C ILE A 179 10.17 -7.19 7.75
N GLU A 180 11.19 -7.53 8.54
CA GLU A 180 11.44 -6.90 9.83
C GLU A 180 11.68 -5.39 9.71
N SER A 181 12.56 -4.98 8.78
CA SER A 181 12.87 -3.57 8.53
C SER A 181 11.67 -2.82 7.97
N ALA A 182 11.03 -3.36 6.94
CA ALA A 182 9.95 -2.66 6.24
C ALA A 182 8.71 -2.51 7.13
N LEU A 183 8.24 -3.60 7.72
CA LEU A 183 7.08 -3.55 8.62
C LEU A 183 7.42 -2.80 9.92
N GLY A 184 8.65 -2.92 10.43
CA GLY A 184 9.11 -2.15 11.59
C GLY A 184 9.11 -0.64 11.37
N SER A 185 9.52 -0.17 10.18
CA SER A 185 9.46 1.26 9.84
C SER A 185 8.03 1.81 9.81
N VAL A 186 7.08 1.02 9.31
CA VAL A 186 5.67 1.39 9.23
C VAL A 186 5.06 1.39 10.63
N GLU A 187 5.32 0.35 11.42
CA GLU A 187 4.87 0.20 12.80
C GLU A 187 5.31 1.39 13.68
N SER A 188 6.58 1.81 13.55
CA SER A 188 7.09 2.99 14.27
C SER A 188 6.35 4.28 13.88
N ARG A 189 6.07 4.49 12.60
CA ARG A 189 5.35 5.70 12.13
C ARG A 189 3.86 5.67 12.47
N LEU A 190 3.24 4.49 12.49
CA LEU A 190 1.87 4.32 12.98
C LEU A 190 1.78 4.59 14.49
N THR A 191 2.79 4.17 15.27
CA THR A 191 2.89 4.48 16.70
C THR A 191 2.94 5.99 16.92
N GLU A 192 3.79 6.71 16.17
CA GLU A 192 3.85 8.18 16.24
C GLU A 192 2.50 8.82 15.88
N ALA A 193 1.82 8.31 14.85
CA ALA A 193 0.49 8.81 14.47
C ALA A 193 -0.55 8.57 15.57
N GLN A 194 -0.51 7.42 16.23
CA GLN A 194 -1.38 7.09 17.36
C GLN A 194 -1.11 8.00 18.55
N GLU A 195 0.15 8.14 18.96
CA GLU A 195 0.57 9.03 20.06
C GLU A 195 0.14 10.47 19.81
N LYS A 196 0.34 10.98 18.59
CA LYS A 196 -0.13 12.33 18.24
C LYS A 196 -1.65 12.43 18.29
N SER A 197 -2.37 11.48 17.70
CA SER A 197 -3.85 11.52 17.68
C SER A 197 -4.45 11.53 19.09
N THR A 198 -3.83 10.83 20.04
CA THR A 198 -4.28 10.76 21.44
C THR A 198 -3.87 11.99 22.25
N ALA A 199 -2.67 12.54 21.97
CA ALA A 199 -2.11 13.73 22.62
C ALA A 199 -2.74 15.06 22.17
N LEU A 200 -3.58 15.07 21.12
CA LEU A 200 -4.29 16.27 20.70
C LEU A 200 -5.11 16.85 21.86
N ALA A 201 -4.79 18.11 22.20
CA ALA A 201 -5.44 18.85 23.28
C ALA A 201 -6.91 19.12 22.94
N THR A 202 -7.77 19.23 23.95
CA THR A 202 -9.22 19.46 23.76
C THR A 202 -9.51 20.74 22.96
N ARG A 203 -8.65 21.77 23.09
CA ARG A 203 -8.70 23.03 22.33
C ARG A 203 -8.42 22.89 20.83
N TRP A 204 -7.91 21.73 20.41
CA TRP A 204 -7.74 21.40 19.00
C TRP A 204 -9.10 21.15 18.35
N PHE A 205 -10.13 20.79 19.11
CA PHE A 205 -11.46 20.49 18.59
C PHE A 205 -12.42 21.64 18.86
N ASP A 206 -13.28 21.95 17.88
CA ASP A 206 -14.33 22.96 18.03
C ASP A 206 -15.30 22.63 19.18
N THR A 207 -15.52 21.34 19.45
CA THR A 207 -16.32 20.85 20.59
C THR A 207 -15.70 19.63 21.27
N PRO A 208 -15.98 19.42 22.58
CA PRO A 208 -15.57 18.21 23.29
C PRO A 208 -16.13 16.91 22.69
N GLU A 209 -17.36 16.91 22.17
CA GLU A 209 -17.94 15.72 21.52
C GLU A 209 -17.16 15.30 20.27
N ILE A 210 -16.75 16.27 19.44
CA ILE A 210 -15.92 16.03 18.25
C ILE A 210 -14.57 15.45 18.67
N GLY A 211 -13.94 15.99 19.71
CA GLY A 211 -12.67 15.47 20.22
C GLY A 211 -12.75 14.03 20.72
N ASN A 212 -13.81 13.69 21.46
CA ASN A 212 -14.02 12.31 21.95
C ASN A 212 -14.30 11.34 20.80
N ARG A 213 -15.11 11.73 19.82
CA ARG A 213 -15.40 10.91 18.64
C ARG A 213 -14.15 10.70 17.79
N PHE A 214 -13.37 11.75 17.57
CA PHE A 214 -12.11 11.67 16.83
C PHE A 214 -11.12 10.71 17.47
N LYS A 215 -10.86 10.84 18.77
CA LYS A 215 -9.93 9.96 19.50
C LYS A 215 -10.37 8.50 19.44
N LYS A 216 -11.68 8.24 19.54
CA LYS A 216 -12.25 6.89 19.47
C LYS A 216 -12.19 6.30 18.05
N GLU A 217 -12.60 7.06 17.04
CA GLU A 217 -12.71 6.57 15.66
C GLU A 217 -11.37 6.56 14.94
N ILE A 218 -10.62 7.67 14.94
CA ILE A 218 -9.33 7.77 14.25
C ILE A 218 -8.24 7.02 15.03
N GLY A 219 -8.15 7.25 16.35
CA GLY A 219 -7.19 6.54 17.19
C GLY A 219 -7.39 5.03 17.15
N GLY A 220 -8.63 4.56 17.24
CA GLY A 220 -8.96 3.12 17.16
C GLY A 220 -8.67 2.50 15.80
N ARG A 221 -8.81 3.25 14.70
CA ARG A 221 -8.46 2.76 13.34
C ARG A 221 -6.95 2.61 13.16
N ILE A 222 -6.17 3.60 13.60
CA ILE A 222 -4.70 3.52 13.56
C ILE A 222 -4.21 2.34 14.40
N GLU A 223 -4.73 2.20 15.62
CA GLU A 223 -4.42 1.08 16.52
C GLU A 223 -4.76 -0.27 15.89
N LYS A 224 -5.93 -0.41 15.25
CA LYS A 224 -6.33 -1.65 14.58
C LYS A 224 -5.35 -2.04 13.46
N VAL A 225 -4.92 -1.07 12.65
CA VAL A 225 -3.93 -1.32 11.58
C VAL A 225 -2.59 -1.73 12.18
N GLN A 226 -2.14 -1.03 13.23
CA GLN A 226 -0.90 -1.33 13.93
C GLN A 226 -0.91 -2.76 14.50
N LEU A 227 -1.96 -3.13 15.24
CA LEU A 227 -2.10 -4.47 15.82
C LEU A 227 -2.09 -5.56 14.74
N ALA A 228 -2.82 -5.35 13.63
CA ALA A 228 -2.83 -6.29 12.52
C ALA A 228 -1.42 -6.46 11.92
N LEU A 229 -0.71 -5.35 11.70
CA LEU A 229 0.62 -5.34 11.09
C LEU A 229 1.66 -6.00 12.02
N SER A 230 1.64 -5.70 13.33
CA SER A 230 2.50 -6.32 14.33
C SER A 230 2.24 -7.83 14.45
N SER A 231 0.97 -8.24 14.49
CA SER A 231 0.58 -9.66 14.53
C SER A 231 1.09 -10.41 13.30
N GLN A 232 0.90 -9.84 12.12
CA GLN A 232 1.30 -10.49 10.87
C GLN A 232 2.82 -10.52 10.69
N LYS A 233 3.53 -9.45 11.08
CA LYS A 233 4.99 -9.41 11.14
C LYS A 233 5.53 -10.53 12.03
N ALA A 234 4.99 -10.68 13.24
CA ALA A 234 5.40 -11.73 14.17
C ALA A 234 5.15 -13.13 13.59
N GLU A 235 3.99 -13.34 12.96
CA GLU A 235 3.66 -14.61 12.31
C GLU A 235 4.65 -14.96 11.18
N HIS A 236 4.88 -14.03 10.25
CA HIS A 236 5.77 -14.24 9.10
C HIS A 236 7.22 -14.50 9.55
N LEU A 237 7.73 -13.72 10.51
CA LEU A 237 9.06 -13.93 11.07
C LEU A 237 9.18 -15.28 11.78
N ALA A 238 8.14 -15.71 12.50
CA ALA A 238 8.13 -17.03 13.14
C ALA A 238 8.09 -18.17 12.10
N GLN A 239 7.34 -18.01 11.00
CA GLN A 239 7.33 -18.98 9.90
C GLN A 239 8.71 -19.10 9.24
N LEU A 240 9.35 -17.98 8.92
CA LEU A 240 10.70 -17.96 8.34
C LEU A 240 11.76 -18.50 9.31
N GLY A 241 11.65 -18.19 10.60
CA GLY A 241 12.52 -18.70 11.66
C GLY A 241 12.46 -20.23 11.79
N ARG A 242 11.25 -20.80 11.88
CA ARG A 242 11.05 -22.26 11.89
C ARG A 242 11.61 -22.94 10.63
N ALA A 243 11.50 -22.29 9.47
CA ALA A 243 12.07 -22.81 8.24
C ALA A 243 13.61 -22.80 8.26
N LYS A 244 14.23 -21.74 8.78
CA LYS A 244 15.69 -21.69 8.97
C LYS A 244 16.19 -22.80 9.90
N GLU A 245 15.52 -23.02 11.04
CA GLU A 245 15.90 -24.08 11.98
C GLU A 245 15.83 -25.47 11.35
N ARG A 246 14.76 -25.75 10.60
CA ARG A 246 14.60 -27.03 9.88
C ARG A 246 15.67 -27.22 8.81
N LEU A 247 16.03 -26.15 8.11
CA LEU A 247 17.10 -26.18 7.13
C LEU A 247 18.47 -26.47 7.78
N ALA A 248 18.78 -25.78 8.88
CA ALA A 248 20.01 -25.98 9.63
C ALA A 248 20.14 -27.42 10.15
N ALA A 249 19.00 -28.04 10.50
CA ALA A 249 18.91 -29.45 10.87
C ALA A 249 18.97 -30.42 9.67
N ARG A 250 19.17 -29.92 8.44
CA ARG A 250 19.12 -30.67 7.17
C ARG A 250 17.83 -31.47 6.97
N GLN A 251 16.74 -31.04 7.61
CA GLN A 251 15.44 -31.67 7.43
C GLN A 251 14.82 -31.18 6.13
N SER A 252 14.20 -32.10 5.38
CA SER A 252 13.42 -31.71 4.21
C SER A 252 12.28 -30.79 4.66
N ILE A 253 12.32 -29.54 4.23
CA ILE A 253 11.20 -28.61 4.41
C ILE A 253 10.19 -28.98 3.35
N ILE A 254 9.20 -29.78 3.73
CA ILE A 254 8.02 -29.97 2.89
C ILE A 254 6.90 -29.20 3.58
N VAL A 255 6.34 -28.24 2.86
CA VAL A 255 5.23 -27.42 3.35
C VAL A 255 4.03 -27.59 2.43
N THR A 256 2.84 -27.61 3.02
CA THR A 256 1.59 -27.41 2.31
C THR A 256 1.09 -26.02 2.61
N ILE A 257 0.54 -25.38 1.61
CA ILE A 257 -0.17 -24.12 1.74
C ILE A 257 -1.64 -24.48 1.66
N ASP A 258 -2.45 -24.06 2.64
CA ASP A 258 -3.90 -24.24 2.53
C ASP A 258 -4.55 -23.16 1.67
N SER A 259 -5.84 -23.29 1.39
CA SER A 259 -6.59 -22.34 0.56
C SER A 259 -6.64 -20.92 1.14
N ALA A 260 -6.37 -20.76 2.44
CA ALA A 260 -6.25 -19.46 3.10
C ALA A 260 -4.82 -18.88 3.02
N GLY A 261 -3.88 -19.60 2.40
CA GLY A 261 -2.49 -19.17 2.30
C GLY A 261 -1.68 -19.44 3.56
N ASN A 262 -2.18 -20.26 4.51
CA ASN A 262 -1.42 -20.61 5.69
C ASN A 262 -0.41 -21.70 5.36
N VAL A 263 0.82 -21.53 5.81
CA VAL A 263 1.88 -22.50 5.59
C VAL A 263 1.89 -23.52 6.72
N LYS A 264 1.63 -24.78 6.36
CA LYS A 264 1.66 -25.94 7.26
C LYS A 264 2.83 -26.86 6.91
N PRO A 265 3.52 -27.44 7.89
CA PRO A 265 4.43 -28.54 7.64
C PRO A 265 3.66 -29.70 6.99
N LEU A 266 4.16 -30.25 5.88
CA LEU A 266 3.75 -31.57 5.45
C LEU A 266 4.43 -32.57 6.41
N LEU A 267 3.69 -33.01 7.43
CA LEU A 267 4.10 -34.15 8.24
C LEU A 267 4.17 -35.36 7.30
N ARG A 268 5.37 -35.76 6.87
CA ARG A 268 5.53 -37.10 6.29
C ARG A 268 5.08 -38.07 7.37
N ALA A 269 4.06 -38.87 7.08
CA ALA A 269 3.82 -40.08 7.86
C ALA A 269 5.15 -40.86 7.92
N PRO A 270 5.54 -41.38 9.09
CA PRO A 270 6.76 -42.16 9.19
C PRO A 270 6.69 -43.28 8.14
N LYS A 271 7.76 -43.39 7.33
CA LYS A 271 7.93 -44.53 6.43
C LYS A 271 7.65 -45.78 7.27
N ARG A 272 6.62 -46.55 6.92
CA ARG A 272 6.51 -47.92 7.44
C ARG A 272 7.81 -48.60 7.04
N ALA A 273 8.57 -49.04 8.03
CA ALA A 273 9.71 -49.90 7.81
C ALA A 273 9.19 -51.11 7.02
N ALA A 274 9.74 -51.28 5.82
CA ALA A 274 9.61 -52.47 5.00
C ALA A 274 11.00 -53.07 4.90
#